data_AF-A0A7K2Z8K8-F1
#
_entry.id   AF-A0A7K2Z8K8-F1
#
_cell.length_a   1.000
_cell.length_b   1.000
_cell.length_c   1.000
_cell.angle_alpha   90.00
_cell.angle_beta   90.00
_cell.angle_gamma   90.00
#
_symmetry.space_group_name_H-M   'P 1'
#
loop_
_entity.id
_entity.type
_entity.pdbx_description
1 polymer ?
#
loop_
_entity_poly.entity_id
_entity_poly.type
_entity_poly.pdbx_seq_one_letter_code
_entity_poly.pdbx_strand_id
1 'polypeptide(L)'
;MMTGSTGTPQRQGTFFISYSPADEAWASWIAWTLEEAGFRTVIQAWDFVAGSNFIDYMDRGVSESVAVIAVLSRNYQGSRYGRMEWQAALRSEPDQPDRRLLTVRVDEAPVEGLLATITYVDLVGVPDARTARGLLLTRVEQALDGHARPVDSPSYPGGGQTLSPAVPAQSWRQPLTGGAERGGRR
;
A
#
# COMPACT_ATOMS: atom_id res chain seq x y z
N MET A 1 -40.13 -3.01 -13.78
CA MET A 1 -38.71 -3.30 -14.07
C MET A 1 -37.90 -2.17 -13.44
N MET A 2 -37.25 -2.42 -12.31
CA MET A 2 -36.40 -1.43 -11.62
C MET A 2 -34.95 -1.76 -11.98
N THR A 3 -34.35 -0.96 -12.86
CA THR A 3 -32.90 -0.97 -13.09
C THR A 3 -32.25 -0.34 -11.87
N GLY A 4 -31.71 -1.16 -10.97
CA GLY A 4 -30.88 -0.71 -9.87
C GLY A 4 -29.56 -0.18 -10.42
N SER A 5 -29.28 1.10 -10.18
CA SER A 5 -27.97 1.70 -10.44
C SER A 5 -26.91 0.95 -9.63
N THR A 6 -26.03 0.22 -10.29
CA THR A 6 -24.79 -0.30 -9.70
C THR A 6 -23.82 0.85 -9.52
N GLY A 7 -24.08 1.70 -8.51
CA GLY A 7 -23.08 2.63 -8.00
C GLY A 7 -22.15 1.86 -7.07
N THR A 8 -20.86 1.84 -7.37
CA THR A 8 -19.83 1.36 -6.45
C THR A 8 -19.99 2.11 -5.11
N PRO A 9 -19.97 1.43 -3.95
CA PRO A 9 -20.07 2.12 -2.67
C PRO A 9 -18.95 3.16 -2.56
N GLN A 10 -19.32 4.43 -2.40
CA GLN A 10 -18.39 5.54 -2.35
C GLN A 10 -17.60 5.45 -1.03
N ARG A 11 -16.30 5.18 -1.12
CA ARG A 11 -15.40 5.22 0.03
C ARG A 11 -15.13 6.66 0.40
N GLN A 12 -15.12 6.97 1.70
CA GLN A 12 -14.93 8.35 2.16
C GLN A 12 -13.46 8.73 2.05
N GLY A 13 -13.16 9.70 1.20
CA GLY A 13 -11.83 10.30 1.10
C GLY A 13 -11.52 10.82 -0.30
N THR A 14 -10.92 12.00 -0.35
CA THR A 14 -10.38 12.59 -1.58
C THR A 14 -8.85 12.50 -1.53
N PHE A 15 -8.20 11.97 -2.57
CA PHE A 15 -6.75 11.97 -2.70
C PHE A 15 -6.30 13.03 -3.71
N PHE A 16 -5.25 13.75 -3.35
CA PHE A 16 -4.59 14.68 -4.27
C PHE A 16 -3.38 14.00 -4.93
N ILE A 17 -3.30 13.98 -6.25
CA ILE A 17 -2.19 13.35 -6.97
C ILE A 17 -1.17 14.42 -7.39
N SER A 18 -0.01 14.44 -6.73
CA SER A 18 1.13 15.31 -7.05
C SER A 18 2.11 14.54 -7.94
N TYR A 19 2.42 15.09 -9.11
CA TYR A 19 3.25 14.44 -10.13
C TYR A 19 3.97 15.48 -11.00
N SER A 20 5.04 15.07 -11.68
CA SER A 20 5.65 15.90 -12.72
C SER A 20 4.85 15.76 -14.01
N PRO A 21 4.65 16.81 -14.84
CA PRO A 21 3.91 16.70 -16.10
C PRO A 21 4.40 15.58 -17.03
N ALA A 22 5.69 15.22 -16.96
CA ALA A 22 6.26 14.10 -17.73
C ALA A 22 5.74 12.71 -17.31
N ASP A 23 5.14 12.60 -16.13
CA ASP A 23 4.64 11.35 -15.54
C ASP A 23 3.10 11.31 -15.50
N GLU A 24 2.42 12.13 -16.32
CA GLU A 24 0.95 12.23 -16.36
C GLU A 24 0.25 10.89 -16.57
N ALA A 25 0.83 10.01 -17.40
CA ALA A 25 0.27 8.69 -17.64
C ALA A 25 0.18 7.85 -16.35
N TRP A 26 1.22 7.92 -15.50
CA TRP A 26 1.23 7.25 -14.20
C TRP A 26 0.24 7.89 -13.24
N ALA A 27 0.23 9.23 -13.16
CA ALA A 27 -0.69 9.96 -12.29
C ALA A 27 -2.16 9.68 -12.64
N SER A 28 -2.49 9.71 -13.93
CA SER A 28 -3.82 9.40 -14.45
C SER A 28 -4.23 7.96 -14.17
N TRP A 29 -3.31 7.00 -14.34
CA TRP A 29 -3.58 5.60 -14.03
C TRP A 29 -3.81 5.36 -12.54
N ILE A 30 -3.03 5.99 -11.67
CA ILE A 30 -3.21 5.97 -10.20
C ILE A 30 -4.58 6.56 -9.85
N ALA A 31 -4.89 7.74 -10.37
CA ALA A 31 -6.16 8.44 -10.12
C ALA A 31 -7.36 7.55 -10.51
N TRP A 32 -7.35 7.01 -11.73
CA TRP A 32 -8.40 6.13 -12.23
C TRP A 32 -8.56 4.87 -11.37
N THR A 33 -7.44 4.26 -10.99
CA THR A 33 -7.42 3.05 -10.15
C THR A 33 -8.09 3.30 -8.79
N LEU A 34 -7.89 4.47 -8.20
CA LEU A 34 -8.49 4.86 -6.93
C LEU A 34 -9.99 5.16 -7.08
N GLU A 35 -10.39 5.82 -8.16
CA GLU A 35 -11.80 6.10 -8.45
C GLU A 35 -12.61 4.83 -8.70
N GLU A 36 -12.06 3.86 -9.45
CA GLU A 36 -12.68 2.53 -9.60
C GLU A 36 -12.82 1.79 -8.26
N ALA A 37 -11.93 2.07 -7.31
CA ALA A 37 -12.00 1.54 -5.95
C ALA A 37 -12.94 2.33 -5.03
N GLY A 38 -13.63 3.34 -5.55
CA GLY A 38 -14.65 4.12 -4.84
C GLY A 38 -14.13 5.37 -4.13
N PHE A 39 -12.84 5.71 -4.24
CA PHE A 39 -12.31 6.97 -3.71
C PHE A 39 -12.59 8.13 -4.66
N ARG A 40 -12.38 9.37 -4.21
CA ARG A 40 -12.32 10.53 -5.10
C ARG A 40 -10.88 10.94 -5.32
N THR A 41 -10.56 11.44 -6.50
CA THR A 41 -9.23 11.99 -6.77
C THR A 41 -9.30 13.41 -7.30
N VAL A 42 -8.21 14.15 -7.09
CA VAL A 42 -8.00 15.48 -7.62
C VAL A 42 -6.64 15.47 -8.29
N ILE A 43 -6.61 15.68 -9.60
CA ILE A 43 -5.42 15.59 -10.45
C ILE A 43 -5.40 16.74 -11.46
N GLN A 44 -4.23 17.38 -11.59
CA GLN A 44 -4.07 18.52 -12.48
C GLN A 44 -4.44 18.21 -13.94
N ALA A 45 -4.16 16.99 -14.43
CA ALA A 45 -4.50 16.62 -15.81
C ALA A 45 -5.99 16.71 -16.14
N TRP A 46 -6.87 16.49 -15.15
CA TRP A 46 -8.31 16.37 -15.37
C TRP A 46 -9.08 17.59 -14.84
N ASP A 47 -8.59 18.17 -13.75
CA ASP A 47 -9.30 19.22 -13.01
C ASP A 47 -8.87 20.65 -13.38
N PHE A 48 -7.85 20.81 -14.25
CA PHE A 48 -7.36 22.14 -14.64
C PHE A 48 -7.90 22.60 -16.00
N VAL A 49 -8.68 23.68 -15.96
CA VAL A 49 -9.01 24.56 -17.08
C VAL A 49 -8.10 25.79 -17.08
N ALA A 50 -7.95 26.45 -18.24
CA ALA A 50 -7.10 27.63 -18.38
C ALA A 50 -7.46 28.74 -17.38
N GLY A 51 -6.48 29.24 -16.63
CA GLY A 51 -6.63 30.33 -15.64
C GLY A 51 -6.49 29.93 -14.18
N SER A 52 -6.36 28.63 -13.88
CA SER A 52 -6.21 28.16 -12.50
C SER A 52 -4.80 28.43 -11.92
N ASN A 53 -4.74 28.87 -10.66
CA ASN A 53 -3.49 29.09 -9.93
C ASN A 53 -3.03 27.80 -9.24
N PHE A 54 -1.82 27.34 -9.59
CA PHE A 54 -1.23 26.12 -9.05
C PHE A 54 -1.06 26.14 -7.52
N ILE A 55 -0.78 27.32 -6.95
CA ILE A 55 -0.54 27.46 -5.50
C ILE A 55 -1.85 27.30 -4.70
N ASP A 56 -2.92 27.95 -5.14
CA ASP A 56 -4.23 27.86 -4.47
C ASP A 56 -4.81 26.44 -4.55
N TYR A 57 -4.50 25.74 -5.65
CA TYR A 57 -4.84 24.33 -5.82
C TYR A 57 -4.09 23.41 -4.86
N MET A 58 -2.80 23.68 -4.60
CA MET A 58 -2.03 22.93 -3.62
C MET A 58 -2.59 23.15 -2.20
N ASP A 59 -2.91 24.39 -1.84
CA ASP A 59 -3.44 24.71 -0.51
C ASP A 59 -4.79 24.01 -0.27
N ARG A 60 -5.68 24.05 -1.26
CA ARG A 60 -6.96 23.33 -1.22
C ARG A 60 -6.80 21.83 -1.29
N GLY A 61 -5.93 21.33 -2.18
CA GLY A 61 -5.65 19.92 -2.36
C GLY A 61 -5.13 19.28 -1.07
N VAL A 62 -4.21 19.94 -0.37
CA VAL A 62 -3.70 19.49 0.93
C VAL A 62 -4.75 19.60 2.03
N SER A 63 -5.53 20.70 2.05
CA SER A 63 -6.51 20.96 3.12
C SER A 63 -7.76 20.09 3.02
N GLU A 64 -8.24 19.81 1.80
CA GLU A 64 -9.50 19.10 1.54
C GLU A 64 -9.30 17.58 1.33
N SER A 65 -8.06 17.12 1.10
CA SER A 65 -7.75 15.70 0.87
C SER A 65 -7.43 14.94 2.15
N VAL A 66 -7.76 13.65 2.15
CA VAL A 66 -7.37 12.75 3.25
C VAL A 66 -5.88 12.47 3.23
N ALA A 67 -5.27 12.42 2.04
CA ALA A 67 -3.82 12.39 1.86
C ALA A 67 -3.43 12.88 0.46
N VAL A 68 -2.17 13.29 0.35
CA VAL A 68 -1.48 13.54 -0.92
C VAL A 68 -0.77 12.27 -1.35
N ILE A 69 -0.90 11.91 -2.62
CA ILE A 69 -0.12 10.87 -3.28
C ILE A 69 0.95 11.54 -4.14
N ALA A 70 2.21 11.41 -3.75
CA ALA A 70 3.35 11.89 -4.53
C ALA A 70 3.89 10.78 -5.45
N VAL A 71 3.85 11.03 -6.76
CA VAL A 71 4.38 10.12 -7.79
C VAL A 71 5.88 10.36 -7.93
N LEU A 72 6.68 9.50 -7.32
CA LEU A 72 8.12 9.59 -7.27
C LEU A 72 8.73 9.04 -8.56
N SER A 73 9.40 9.95 -9.28
CA SER A 73 10.18 9.68 -10.48
C SER A 73 11.44 10.55 -10.51
N ARG A 74 12.34 10.31 -11.47
CA ARG A 74 13.43 11.21 -11.81
C ARG A 74 12.93 12.63 -12.13
N ASN A 75 11.83 12.72 -12.88
CA ASN A 75 11.26 13.98 -13.32
C ASN A 75 10.67 14.77 -12.15
N TYR A 76 10.05 14.07 -11.20
CA TYR A 76 9.49 14.66 -10.00
C TYR A 76 10.57 15.28 -9.10
N GLN A 77 11.68 14.57 -8.89
CA GLN A 77 12.79 15.03 -8.05
C GLN A 77 13.58 16.21 -8.67
N GLY A 78 13.71 16.19 -10.00
CA GLY A 78 14.31 17.28 -10.78
C GLY A 78 13.45 18.54 -10.84
N SER A 79 12.15 18.43 -10.60
CA SER A 79 11.24 19.58 -10.57
C SER A 79 11.44 20.41 -9.30
N ARG A 80 11.70 21.72 -9.48
CA ARG A 80 11.78 22.67 -8.36
C ARG A 80 10.45 22.81 -7.63
N TYR A 81 9.33 22.56 -8.33
CA TYR A 81 7.99 22.58 -7.77
C TYR A 81 7.68 21.30 -6.98
N GLY A 82 8.04 20.12 -7.50
CA GLY A 82 7.82 18.84 -6.83
C GLY A 82 8.39 18.78 -5.41
N ARG A 83 9.54 19.43 -5.16
CA ARG A 83 10.15 19.50 -3.83
C ARG A 83 9.43 20.40 -2.83
N MET A 84 8.79 21.47 -3.30
CA MET A 84 8.01 22.36 -2.42
C MET A 84 6.61 21.78 -2.13
N GLU A 85 6.06 21.03 -3.08
CA GLU A 85 4.70 20.49 -3.07
C GLU A 85 4.43 19.55 -1.88
N TRP A 86 5.21 18.47 -1.74
CA TRP A 86 5.01 17.52 -0.64
C TRP A 86 5.51 18.07 0.71
N GLN A 87 6.46 19.02 0.69
CA GLN A 87 6.95 19.67 1.91
C GLN A 87 5.88 20.56 2.56
N ALA A 88 4.95 21.12 1.80
CA ALA A 88 3.81 21.86 2.35
C ALA A 88 2.81 20.89 3.01
N ALA A 89 2.55 19.74 2.38
CA ALA A 89 1.71 18.69 2.96
C ALA A 89 2.26 18.16 4.29
N LEU A 90 3.56 17.85 4.39
CA LEU A 90 4.17 17.45 5.66
C LEU A 90 4.12 18.53 6.75
N ARG A 91 4.24 19.81 6.36
CA ARG A 91 4.20 20.92 7.31
C ARG A 91 2.80 21.21 7.86
N SER A 92 1.75 20.79 7.14
CA SER A 92 0.36 21.00 7.56
C SER A 92 -0.06 20.15 8.75
N GLU A 93 0.60 19.02 9.01
CA GLU A 93 0.35 18.13 10.15
C GLU A 93 1.67 17.69 10.82
N PRO A 94 2.33 18.58 11.59
CA PRO A 94 3.65 18.30 12.17
C PRO A 94 3.66 17.10 13.12
N ASP A 95 2.51 16.81 13.76
CA ASP A 95 2.37 15.74 14.76
C ASP A 95 2.09 14.36 14.14
N GLN A 96 1.67 14.31 12.87
CA GLN A 96 1.36 13.05 12.15
C GLN A 96 1.72 13.14 10.64
N PRO A 97 2.98 13.44 10.28
CA PRO A 97 3.38 13.67 8.90
C PRO A 97 3.13 12.45 7.99
N ASP A 98 3.26 11.24 8.55
CA ASP A 98 3.11 9.98 7.81
C ASP A 98 1.65 9.65 7.43
N ARG A 99 0.67 10.36 8.01
CA ARG A 99 -0.76 10.14 7.73
C ARG A 99 -1.29 10.92 6.54
N ARG A 100 -0.59 11.97 6.11
CA ARG A 100 -1.05 12.84 5.01
C ARG A 100 -0.24 12.72 3.72
N LEU A 101 0.88 12.00 3.70
CA LEU A 101 1.66 11.79 2.48
C LEU A 101 1.89 10.31 2.22
N LEU A 102 1.35 9.84 1.10
CA LEU A 102 1.64 8.54 0.51
C LEU A 102 2.54 8.74 -0.69
N THR A 103 3.59 7.94 -0.82
CA THR A 103 4.53 8.04 -1.94
C THR A 103 4.42 6.80 -2.83
N VAL A 104 4.47 6.98 -4.15
CA VAL A 104 4.40 5.89 -5.13
C VAL A 104 5.58 6.03 -6.07
N ARG A 105 6.51 5.06 -6.05
CA ARG A 105 7.68 5.03 -6.93
C ARG A 105 7.33 4.36 -8.25
N VAL A 106 7.58 5.06 -9.36
CA VAL A 106 7.25 4.60 -10.71
C VAL A 106 8.46 4.45 -11.64
N ASP A 107 9.65 4.86 -11.21
CA ASP A 107 10.90 4.60 -11.90
C ASP A 107 12.06 4.24 -10.95
N GLU A 108 13.16 3.79 -11.52
CA GLU A 108 14.36 3.36 -10.78
C GLU A 108 15.19 4.53 -10.23
N ALA A 109 14.73 5.78 -10.35
CA ALA A 109 15.48 6.90 -9.81
C ALA A 109 15.67 6.73 -8.29
N PRO A 110 16.90 6.92 -7.77
CA PRO A 110 17.11 6.97 -6.33
C PRO A 110 16.19 8.03 -5.73
N VAL A 111 15.46 7.67 -4.68
CA VAL A 111 14.69 8.64 -3.90
C VAL A 111 15.65 9.31 -2.93
N GLU A 112 15.81 10.62 -3.03
CA GLU A 112 16.76 11.38 -2.22
C GLU A 112 16.07 12.25 -1.15
N GLY A 113 16.85 12.63 -0.13
CA GLY A 113 16.42 13.58 0.90
C GLY A 113 15.33 13.03 1.84
N LEU A 114 14.44 13.91 2.29
CA LEU A 114 13.38 13.58 3.25
C LEU A 114 12.31 12.64 2.66
N LEU A 115 12.17 12.55 1.33
CA LEU A 115 11.32 11.52 0.71
C LEU A 115 11.90 10.12 0.87
N ALA A 116 13.22 9.98 1.00
CA ALA A 116 13.87 8.70 1.21
C ALA A 116 13.57 8.11 2.60
N THR A 117 13.13 8.93 3.55
CA THR A 117 12.74 8.48 4.90
C THR A 117 11.28 8.04 4.98
N ILE A 118 10.50 8.23 3.90
CA ILE A 118 9.08 7.89 3.84
C ILE A 118 8.91 6.59 3.07
N THR A 119 8.11 5.67 3.60
CA THR A 119 7.81 4.39 2.93
C THR A 119 7.00 4.64 1.67
N TYR A 120 7.42 4.06 0.55
CA TYR A 120 6.74 4.16 -0.73
C TYR A 120 6.09 2.85 -1.17
N VAL A 121 5.04 2.98 -1.97
CA VAL A 121 4.54 1.90 -2.82
C VAL A 121 5.47 1.79 -4.01
N ASP A 122 6.12 0.63 -4.16
CA ASP A 122 7.04 0.41 -5.27
C ASP A 122 6.33 -0.28 -6.44
N LEU A 123 6.12 0.46 -7.53
CA LEU A 123 5.55 -0.06 -8.77
C LEU A 123 6.61 -0.38 -9.82
N VAL A 124 7.88 -0.15 -9.50
CA VAL A 124 9.00 -0.41 -10.42
C VAL A 124 9.12 -1.91 -10.66
N GLY A 125 9.20 -2.30 -11.93
CA GLY A 125 9.36 -3.71 -12.32
C GLY A 125 8.13 -4.59 -12.07
N VAL A 126 6.99 -4.02 -11.66
CA VAL A 126 5.75 -4.77 -11.53
C VAL A 126 5.28 -5.19 -12.92
N PRO A 127 5.08 -6.49 -13.19
CA PRO A 127 5.00 -7.01 -14.55
C PRO A 127 3.66 -6.70 -15.25
N ASP A 128 2.61 -6.41 -14.50
CA ASP A 128 1.26 -6.22 -15.03
C ASP A 128 0.41 -5.26 -14.21
N ALA A 129 -0.57 -4.64 -14.87
CA ALA A 129 -1.44 -3.63 -14.28
C ALA A 129 -2.33 -4.17 -13.15
N ARG A 130 -2.71 -5.45 -13.16
CA ARG A 130 -3.56 -6.03 -12.11
C ARG A 130 -2.76 -6.16 -10.82
N THR A 131 -1.52 -6.63 -10.90
CA THR A 131 -0.61 -6.71 -9.75
C THR A 131 -0.30 -5.32 -9.21
N ALA A 132 0.00 -4.35 -10.08
CA ALA A 132 0.24 -2.96 -9.68
C ALA A 132 -0.97 -2.34 -8.96
N ARG A 133 -2.18 -2.57 -9.50
CA ARG A 133 -3.44 -2.12 -8.89
C ARG A 133 -3.65 -2.72 -7.51
N GLY A 134 -3.42 -4.03 -7.35
CA GLY A 134 -3.54 -4.71 -6.06
C GLY A 134 -2.59 -4.14 -5.01
N LEU A 135 -1.33 -3.91 -5.39
CA LEU A 135 -0.33 -3.30 -4.52
C LEU A 135 -0.71 -1.88 -4.10
N LEU A 136 -1.10 -1.04 -5.06
CA LEU A 136 -1.52 0.34 -4.80
C LEU A 136 -2.68 0.40 -3.82
N LEU A 137 -3.77 -0.32 -4.09
CA LEU A 137 -4.98 -0.27 -3.25
C LEU A 137 -4.72 -0.83 -1.86
N THR A 138 -3.97 -1.93 -1.74
CA THR A 138 -3.61 -2.50 -0.44
C THR A 138 -2.86 -1.49 0.41
N ARG A 139 -1.90 -0.76 -0.17
CA ARG A 139 -1.10 0.23 0.56
C ARG A 139 -1.91 1.47 0.93
N VAL A 140 -2.80 1.90 0.06
CA VAL A 140 -3.72 3.01 0.32
C VAL A 140 -4.66 2.68 1.48
N GLU A 141 -5.26 1.49 1.48
CA GLU A 141 -6.12 1.03 2.57
C GLU A 141 -5.35 0.95 3.91
N GLN A 142 -4.14 0.37 3.90
CA GLN A 142 -3.27 0.33 5.09
C GLN A 142 -2.89 1.71 5.62
N ALA A 143 -2.65 2.68 4.73
CA ALA A 143 -2.36 4.05 5.12
C ALA A 143 -3.56 4.73 5.77
N LEU A 144 -4.78 4.51 5.25
CA LEU A 144 -6.02 5.02 5.84
C LEU A 144 -6.32 4.39 7.21
N ASP A 145 -6.09 3.08 7.36
CA ASP A 145 -6.25 2.36 8.62
C ASP A 145 -5.18 2.73 9.67
N GLY A 146 -4.09 3.37 9.23
CA GLY A 146 -2.94 3.74 10.06
C GLY A 146 -2.06 2.56 10.49
N HIS A 147 -2.28 1.37 9.95
CA HIS A 147 -1.42 0.20 10.15
C HIS A 147 -1.53 -0.82 9.02
N ALA A 148 -0.45 -1.56 8.79
CA ALA A 148 -0.41 -2.71 7.87
C ALA A 148 -0.55 -4.06 8.60
N ARG A 149 -1.31 -4.12 9.70
CA ARG A 149 -1.44 -5.34 10.51
C ARG A 149 -2.12 -6.44 9.68
N PRO A 150 -1.49 -7.61 9.50
CA PRO A 150 -2.13 -8.70 8.76
C PRO A 150 -3.36 -9.22 9.53
N VAL A 151 -4.39 -9.61 8.78
CA VAL A 151 -5.62 -10.19 9.33
C VAL A 151 -5.35 -11.58 9.90
N ASP A 152 -4.49 -12.35 9.21
CA ASP A 152 -4.05 -13.67 9.64
C ASP A 152 -2.69 -13.60 10.33
N SER A 153 -2.45 -14.55 11.23
CA SER A 153 -1.11 -14.69 11.83
C SER A 153 -0.10 -15.01 10.74
N PRO A 154 1.02 -14.27 10.64
CA PRO A 154 2.05 -14.56 9.65
C PRO A 154 2.62 -15.95 9.93
N SER A 155 2.77 -16.74 8.87
CA SER A 155 3.43 -18.04 8.97
C SER A 155 4.85 -17.88 9.52
N TYR A 156 5.27 -18.80 10.38
CA TYR A 156 6.63 -18.81 10.91
C TYR A 156 7.62 -18.97 9.74
N PRO A 157 8.55 -18.01 9.51
CA PRO A 157 9.42 -18.04 8.33
C PRO A 157 10.46 -19.17 8.36
N GLY A 158 10.71 -19.77 9.53
CA GLY A 158 11.57 -20.95 9.68
C GLY A 158 10.84 -22.29 9.50
N GLY A 159 9.54 -22.27 9.21
CA GLY A 159 8.74 -23.46 8.95
C GLY A 159 8.83 -23.81 7.47
N GLY A 160 9.76 -24.69 7.11
CA GLY A 160 9.76 -25.28 5.76
C GLY A 160 8.39 -25.88 5.46
N GLN A 161 7.92 -25.69 4.22
CA GLN A 161 6.66 -26.24 3.71
C GLN A 161 6.51 -27.69 4.20
N THR A 162 5.56 -27.91 5.11
CA THR A 162 5.13 -29.26 5.44
C THR A 162 4.29 -29.72 4.26
N LEU A 163 4.95 -30.16 3.19
CA LEU A 163 4.38 -31.17 2.31
C LEU A 163 4.02 -32.32 3.26
N SER A 164 2.74 -32.47 3.54
CA SER A 164 2.25 -33.64 4.24
C SER A 164 2.26 -34.79 3.25
N PRO A 165 3.13 -35.80 3.37
CA PRO A 165 2.67 -37.16 3.13
C PRO A 165 1.88 -37.56 4.37
N ALA A 166 0.63 -37.96 4.16
CA ALA A 166 -0.15 -38.64 5.18
C ALA A 166 0.66 -39.84 5.70
N VAL A 167 1.00 -39.83 6.98
CA VAL A 167 1.51 -41.01 7.68
C VAL A 167 0.42 -41.43 8.68
N PRO A 168 -0.07 -42.67 8.61
CA PRO A 168 -1.22 -43.10 9.38
C PRO A 168 -0.89 -43.14 10.88
N ALA A 169 -1.91 -42.86 11.69
CA ALA A 169 -1.84 -42.90 13.14
C ALA A 169 -1.25 -44.22 13.64
N GLN A 170 -0.05 -44.17 14.21
CA GLN A 170 0.44 -45.25 15.03
C GLN A 170 -0.13 -45.07 16.44
N SER A 171 -1.16 -45.86 16.70
CA SER A 171 -1.71 -46.11 18.03
C SER A 171 -0.59 -46.52 18.97
N TRP A 172 -0.50 -45.84 20.11
CA TRP A 172 0.23 -46.35 21.27
C TRP A 172 -0.36 -47.72 21.64
N ARG A 173 0.41 -48.79 21.42
CA ARG A 173 0.15 -50.09 22.05
C ARG A 173 1.45 -50.53 22.70
N GLN A 174 1.45 -50.55 24.02
CA GLN A 174 2.32 -51.46 24.77
C GLN A 174 1.92 -52.90 24.46
N PRO A 175 2.87 -53.84 24.51
CA PRO A 175 2.58 -55.13 25.09
C PRO A 175 3.41 -55.36 26.36
N LEU A 176 2.70 -55.73 27.41
CA LEU A 176 3.19 -56.41 28.59
C LEU A 176 3.90 -57.71 28.21
N THR A 177 5.09 -57.96 28.74
CA THR A 177 5.53 -59.32 29.03
C THR A 177 6.22 -59.34 30.40
N GLY A 178 5.56 -60.00 31.35
CA GLY A 178 6.12 -60.40 32.62
C GLY A 178 6.89 -61.72 32.50
N GLY A 179 7.73 -61.97 33.50
CA GLY A 179 8.50 -63.21 33.70
C GLY A 179 9.74 -62.90 34.51
N ALA A 180 9.65 -62.73 35.83
CA ALA A 180 9.78 -63.81 36.82
C ALA A 180 11.16 -64.47 36.80
N GLU A 181 12.08 -64.02 37.66
CA GLU A 181 13.09 -64.91 38.24
C GLU A 181 13.17 -64.71 39.75
N ARG A 182 12.92 -65.82 40.45
CA ARG A 182 12.95 -65.97 41.90
C ARG A 182 14.38 -66.29 42.33
N GLY A 183 14.84 -65.58 43.36
CA GLY A 183 15.55 -66.11 44.52
C GLY A 183 16.71 -67.12 44.34
N GLY A 184 17.93 -66.64 44.57
CA GLY A 184 18.66 -66.93 45.82
C GLY A 184 19.50 -68.22 45.93
N ARG A 185 20.79 -68.04 46.22
CA ARG A 185 21.66 -68.59 47.31
C ARG A 185 23.12 -68.50 46.82
N ARG A 186 24.03 -67.86 47.55
CA ARG A 186 24.93 -68.46 48.56
C ARG A 186 25.53 -69.79 48.13
#